data_AF-A0AA39U1W5-F1
#
_entry.id   AF-A0AA39U1W5-F1
#
_cell.length_a   1.000
_cell.length_b   1.000
_cell.length_c   1.000
_cell.angle_alpha   90.00
_cell.angle_beta   90.00
_cell.angle_gamma   90.00
#
_symmetry.space_group_name_H-M   'P 1'
#
loop_
_entity.id
_entity.type
_entity.pdbx_description
1 polymer ?
#
loop_
_entity_poly.entity_id
_entity_poly.type
_entity_poly.pdbx_seq_one_letter_code
_entity_poly.pdbx_strand_id
1 'polypeptide(L)'
;MNPDESLASYFDRSAKIVHAYADRIEHGCARPALKTANELLNEHPIPFVFFLFFALLSIFPVLLFLGCSVIVTLSFVLFALSSAILASGIFIFTFACILIFVLFINVCIAALPTIALFSAYSVIRFFVLTRSSGRAGAAEWIDETKTFFLNSGSKKPPVKEDDDTTSNASAGSIVVVDNKEHENVATSSNPEKSDNGVTVKEED
;
A
#
# COMPACT_ATOMS: atom_id res chain seq x y z
N MET A 1 -16.75 2.55 27.42
CA MET A 1 -17.62 1.82 26.49
C MET A 1 -16.70 0.98 25.63
N ASN A 2 -16.69 -0.34 25.83
CA ASN A 2 -15.67 -1.20 25.24
C ASN A 2 -16.04 -1.48 23.77
N PRO A 3 -15.11 -1.31 22.82
CA PRO A 3 -15.36 -1.56 21.39
C PRO A 3 -15.75 -3.01 21.12
N ASP A 4 -15.30 -3.94 21.97
CA ASP A 4 -15.56 -5.38 21.85
C ASP A 4 -17.03 -5.74 22.16
N GLU A 5 -17.66 -5.05 23.11
CA GLU A 5 -19.09 -5.25 23.44
C GLU A 5 -20.00 -4.76 22.31
N SER A 6 -19.60 -3.69 21.63
CA SER A 6 -20.31 -3.16 20.46
C SER A 6 -20.29 -4.17 19.31
N LEU A 7 -19.12 -4.71 18.95
CA LEU A 7 -18.98 -5.72 17.91
C LEU A 7 -19.79 -6.99 18.20
N ALA A 8 -19.70 -7.50 19.44
CA ALA A 8 -20.47 -8.67 19.85
C ALA A 8 -21.99 -8.44 19.73
N SER A 9 -22.47 -7.24 20.05
CA SER A 9 -23.89 -6.89 19.91
C SER A 9 -24.37 -6.85 18.45
N TYR A 10 -23.52 -6.41 17.51
CA TYR A 10 -23.84 -6.42 16.08
C TYR A 10 -23.90 -7.84 15.52
N PHE A 11 -23.00 -8.73 15.95
CA PHE A 11 -23.05 -10.14 15.57
C PHE A 11 -24.30 -10.83 16.11
N ASP A 12 -24.64 -10.63 17.39
CA ASP A 12 -25.85 -11.21 17.99
C ASP A 12 -27.12 -10.69 17.32
N ARG A 13 -27.17 -9.39 17.01
CA ARG A 13 -28.30 -8.79 16.26
C ARG A 13 -28.42 -9.36 14.84
N SER A 14 -27.30 -9.49 14.13
CA SER A 14 -27.30 -10.05 12.77
C SER A 14 -27.68 -11.53 12.77
N ALA A 15 -27.16 -12.31 13.72
CA ALA A 15 -27.52 -13.72 13.89
C ALA A 15 -29.01 -13.90 14.18
N LYS A 16 -29.60 -13.08 15.05
CA LYS A 16 -31.04 -13.09 15.33
C LYS A 16 -31.89 -12.78 14.09
N ILE A 17 -31.46 -11.84 13.26
CA ILE A 17 -32.16 -11.50 12.01
C ILE A 17 -32.10 -12.68 11.02
N VAL A 18 -30.91 -13.27 10.83
CA VAL A 18 -30.73 -14.42 9.94
C VAL A 18 -31.54 -15.62 10.44
N HIS A 19 -31.55 -15.88 11.75
CA HIS A 19 -32.38 -16.93 12.35
C HIS A 19 -33.87 -16.68 12.17
N ALA A 20 -34.36 -15.48 12.46
CA ALA A 20 -35.78 -15.16 12.28
C ALA A 20 -36.22 -15.28 10.80
N TYR A 21 -35.33 -14.94 9.86
CA TYR A 21 -35.60 -15.11 8.43
C TYR A 21 -35.57 -16.59 8.01
N ALA A 22 -34.59 -17.35 8.51
CA ALA A 22 -34.48 -18.79 8.28
C ALA A 22 -35.70 -19.53 8.83
N ASP A 23 -36.15 -19.22 10.05
CA ASP A 23 -37.34 -19.80 10.67
C ASP A 23 -38.60 -19.50 9.83
N ARG A 24 -38.72 -18.28 9.32
CA ARG A 24 -39.84 -17.88 8.47
C ARG A 24 -39.86 -18.65 7.14
N ILE A 25 -38.70 -18.89 6.54
CA ILE A 25 -38.58 -19.70 5.32
C ILE A 25 -38.87 -21.17 5.63
N GLU A 26 -38.34 -21.68 6.72
CA GLU A 26 -38.52 -23.07 7.12
C GLU A 26 -39.99 -23.37 7.36
N HIS A 27 -40.67 -22.52 8.12
CA HIS A 27 -42.08 -22.71 8.45
C HIS A 27 -43.02 -22.33 7.30
N GLY A 28 -42.67 -21.30 6.52
CA GLY A 28 -43.52 -20.77 5.45
C GLY A 28 -43.44 -21.55 4.13
N CYS A 29 -42.27 -22.06 3.77
CA CYS A 29 -42.05 -22.72 2.49
C CYS A 29 -41.56 -24.16 2.64
N ALA A 30 -40.55 -24.40 3.49
CA ALA A 30 -39.88 -25.70 3.50
C ALA A 30 -40.77 -26.81 4.08
N ARG A 31 -41.36 -26.59 5.26
CA ARG A 31 -42.25 -27.56 5.92
C ARG A 31 -43.50 -27.93 5.11
N PRO A 32 -44.27 -26.98 4.54
CA PRO A 32 -45.44 -27.35 3.74
C PRO A 32 -45.03 -28.06 2.46
N ALA A 33 -43.99 -27.59 1.75
CA ALA A 33 -43.52 -28.25 0.53
C ALA A 33 -43.05 -29.69 0.78
N LEU A 34 -42.33 -29.95 1.88
CA LEU A 34 -41.90 -31.30 2.25
C LEU A 34 -43.07 -32.21 2.62
N LYS A 35 -44.10 -31.67 3.28
CA LYS A 35 -45.32 -32.45 3.59
C LYS A 35 -46.06 -32.84 2.30
N THR A 36 -46.29 -31.89 1.40
CA THR A 36 -46.93 -32.16 0.11
C THR A 36 -46.10 -33.11 -0.75
N ALA A 37 -44.77 -32.97 -0.76
CA ALA A 37 -43.89 -33.88 -1.48
C ALA A 37 -43.97 -35.32 -0.94
N ASN A 38 -43.98 -35.51 0.39
CA ASN A 38 -44.15 -36.83 0.99
C ASN A 38 -45.52 -37.45 0.69
N GLU A 39 -46.58 -36.65 0.69
CA GLU A 39 -47.93 -37.10 0.37
C GLU A 39 -48.02 -37.58 -1.09
N LEU A 40 -47.50 -36.78 -2.04
CA LEU A 40 -47.44 -37.12 -3.47
C LEU A 40 -46.55 -38.35 -3.75
N LEU A 41 -45.46 -38.51 -3.00
CA LEU A 41 -44.55 -39.65 -3.15
C LEU A 41 -45.18 -40.95 -2.65
N ASN A 42 -46.01 -40.89 -1.60
CA ASN A 42 -46.77 -42.05 -1.11
C ASN A 42 -47.90 -42.45 -2.06
N GLU A 43 -48.56 -41.48 -2.70
CA GLU A 43 -49.69 -41.76 -3.60
C GLU A 43 -49.21 -42.29 -4.96
N HIS A 44 -48.16 -41.68 -5.53
CA HIS A 44 -47.64 -42.02 -6.85
C HIS A 44 -46.10 -41.93 -6.94
N PRO A 45 -45.35 -42.94 -6.46
CA PRO A 45 -43.88 -42.87 -6.35
C PRO A 45 -43.17 -42.82 -7.71
N ILE A 46 -43.67 -43.55 -8.70
CA ILE A 46 -43.03 -43.67 -10.03
C ILE A 46 -43.05 -42.34 -10.82
N PRO A 47 -44.20 -41.68 -11.05
CA PRO A 47 -44.24 -40.43 -11.81
C PRO A 47 -43.59 -39.27 -11.05
N PHE A 48 -43.65 -39.26 -9.72
CA PHE A 48 -43.02 -38.23 -8.90
C PHE A 48 -41.49 -38.22 -9.08
N VAL A 49 -40.85 -39.40 -9.04
CA VAL A 49 -39.41 -39.51 -9.27
C VAL A 49 -39.03 -39.06 -10.68
N PHE A 50 -39.81 -39.44 -11.70
CA PHE A 50 -39.58 -38.98 -13.07
C PHE A 50 -39.66 -37.45 -13.20
N PHE A 51 -40.67 -36.84 -12.59
CA PHE A 51 -40.82 -35.38 -12.56
C PHE A 51 -39.67 -34.70 -11.83
N LEU A 52 -39.22 -35.26 -10.70
CA LEU A 52 -38.09 -34.74 -9.94
C LEU A 52 -36.79 -34.80 -10.75
N PHE A 53 -36.50 -35.92 -11.41
CA PHE A 53 -35.34 -36.05 -12.30
C PHE A 53 -35.44 -35.11 -13.49
N PHE A 54 -36.63 -34.96 -14.10
CA PHE A 54 -36.86 -34.03 -15.19
C PHE A 54 -36.64 -32.57 -14.74
N ALA A 55 -37.13 -32.19 -13.56
CA ALA A 55 -36.92 -30.88 -12.97
C ALA A 55 -35.43 -30.62 -12.67
N LEU A 56 -34.73 -31.61 -12.10
CA LEU A 56 -33.28 -31.53 -11.86
C LEU A 56 -32.50 -31.39 -13.17
N LEU A 57 -32.82 -32.19 -14.19
CA LEU A 57 -32.18 -32.11 -15.51
C LEU A 57 -32.50 -30.79 -16.22
N SER A 58 -33.67 -30.19 -15.95
CA SER A 58 -34.05 -28.89 -16.50
C SER A 58 -33.37 -27.72 -15.78
N ILE A 59 -33.12 -27.81 -14.47
CA ILE A 59 -32.46 -26.72 -13.72
C ILE A 59 -30.93 -26.79 -13.81
N PHE A 60 -30.38 -27.99 -14.01
CA PHE A 60 -28.95 -28.22 -14.19
C PHE A 60 -28.30 -27.31 -15.26
N PRO A 61 -28.82 -27.20 -16.50
CA PRO A 61 -28.24 -26.33 -17.51
C PRO A 61 -28.30 -24.85 -17.11
N VAL A 62 -29.35 -24.43 -16.38
CA VAL A 62 -29.49 -23.04 -15.90
C VAL A 62 -28.42 -22.73 -14.84
N LEU A 63 -28.22 -23.65 -13.89
CA LEU A 63 -27.18 -23.52 -12.87
C LEU A 63 -25.78 -23.53 -13.48
N LEU A 64 -25.54 -24.41 -14.45
CA LEU A 64 -24.25 -24.48 -15.16
C LEU A 64 -24.00 -23.20 -15.94
N PHE A 65 -25.00 -22.69 -16.67
CA PHE A 65 -24.90 -21.42 -17.38
C PHE A 65 -24.59 -20.26 -16.43
N LEU A 66 -25.30 -20.18 -15.29
CA LEU A 66 -25.08 -19.15 -14.29
C LEU A 66 -23.68 -19.24 -13.67
N GLY A 67 -23.25 -20.45 -13.31
CA GLY A 67 -21.91 -20.70 -12.77
C GLY A 67 -20.81 -20.33 -13.76
N CYS A 68 -20.92 -20.79 -15.02
CA CYS A 68 -19.98 -20.43 -16.08
C CYS A 68 -19.97 -18.92 -16.35
N SER A 69 -21.13 -18.26 -16.36
CA SER A 69 -21.23 -16.81 -16.55
C SER A 69 -20.49 -16.02 -15.47
N VAL A 70 -20.69 -16.40 -14.20
CA VAL A 70 -19.98 -15.79 -13.06
C VAL A 70 -18.48 -16.04 -13.16
N ILE A 71 -18.05 -17.27 -13.47
CA ILE A 71 -16.62 -17.61 -13.61
C ILE A 71 -15.98 -16.79 -14.73
N VAL A 72 -16.61 -16.71 -15.91
CA VAL A 72 -16.09 -15.95 -17.06
C VAL A 72 -15.97 -14.47 -16.70
N THR A 73 -16.99 -13.90 -16.06
CA THR A 73 -16.98 -12.50 -15.63
C THR A 73 -15.85 -12.26 -14.62
N LEU A 74 -15.70 -13.14 -13.63
CA LEU A 74 -14.65 -13.05 -12.63
C LEU A 74 -13.25 -13.18 -13.26
N SER A 75 -13.07 -14.11 -14.19
CA SER A 75 -11.82 -14.28 -14.93
C SER A 75 -11.46 -13.02 -15.71
N PHE A 76 -12.44 -12.38 -16.36
CA PHE A 76 -12.21 -11.13 -17.09
C PHE A 76 -11.79 -9.99 -16.16
N VAL A 77 -12.45 -9.85 -15.01
CA VAL A 77 -12.10 -8.84 -14.00
C VAL A 77 -10.70 -9.07 -13.44
N LEU A 78 -10.37 -10.31 -13.08
CA LEU A 78 -9.03 -10.66 -12.58
C LEU A 78 -7.95 -10.44 -13.64
N PHE A 79 -8.25 -10.77 -14.90
CA PHE A 79 -7.34 -10.54 -16.00
C PHE A 79 -7.09 -9.05 -16.24
N ALA A 80 -8.15 -8.23 -16.24
CA ALA A 80 -8.05 -6.78 -16.36
C ALA A 80 -7.28 -6.16 -15.18
N LEU A 81 -7.51 -6.64 -13.95
CA LEU A 81 -6.79 -6.19 -12.78
C LEU A 81 -5.30 -6.56 -12.84
N SER A 82 -5.01 -7.80 -13.22
CA SER A 82 -3.63 -8.29 -13.38
C SER A 82 -2.88 -7.50 -14.45
N SER A 83 -3.50 -7.23 -15.60
CA SER A 83 -2.89 -6.45 -16.67
C SER A 83 -2.67 -4.99 -16.27
N ALA A 84 -3.59 -4.38 -15.53
CA ALA A 84 -3.44 -3.02 -15.00
C ALA A 84 -2.28 -2.92 -14.00
N ILE A 85 -2.16 -3.89 -13.07
CA ILE A 85 -1.06 -3.96 -12.11
C ILE A 85 0.27 -4.14 -12.84
N LEU A 86 0.32 -5.04 -13.82
CA LEU A 86 1.54 -5.32 -14.58
C LEU A 86 1.96 -4.09 -15.39
N ALA A 87 1.03 -3.43 -16.08
CA ALA A 87 1.29 -2.21 -16.83
C ALA A 87 1.82 -1.10 -15.90
N SER A 88 1.14 -0.85 -14.78
CA SER A 88 1.59 0.12 -13.77
C SER A 88 2.99 -0.21 -13.24
N GLY A 89 3.25 -1.48 -12.92
CA GLY A 89 4.56 -1.94 -12.47
C GLY A 89 5.67 -1.69 -13.49
N ILE A 90 5.42 -1.95 -14.78
CA ILE A 90 6.36 -1.66 -15.86
C ILE A 90 6.68 -0.16 -15.91
N PHE A 91 5.66 0.70 -15.90
CA PHE A 91 5.89 2.15 -15.92
C PHE A 91 6.71 2.62 -14.73
N ILE A 92 6.34 2.21 -13.51
CA ILE A 92 7.07 2.58 -12.28
C ILE A 92 8.52 2.11 -12.37
N PHE A 93 8.75 0.87 -12.82
CA PHE A 93 10.08 0.32 -12.98
C PHE A 93 10.90 1.09 -14.02
N THR A 94 10.31 1.39 -15.18
CA THR A 94 10.97 2.19 -16.23
C THR A 94 11.35 3.58 -15.71
N PHE A 95 10.45 4.28 -15.03
CA PHE A 95 10.75 5.59 -14.44
C PHE A 95 11.83 5.50 -13.36
N ALA A 96 11.80 4.48 -12.52
CA ALA A 96 12.84 4.26 -11.52
C ALA A 96 14.21 4.03 -12.17
N CYS A 97 14.28 3.22 -13.24
CA CYS A 97 15.53 3.02 -13.98
C CYS A 97 16.04 4.32 -14.61
N ILE A 98 15.16 5.12 -15.23
CA ILE A 98 15.53 6.42 -15.80
C ILE A 98 16.06 7.34 -14.68
N LEU A 99 15.40 7.38 -13.53
CA LEU A 99 15.81 8.20 -12.40
C LEU A 99 17.19 7.77 -11.89
N ILE A 100 17.40 6.48 -11.67
CA ILE A 100 18.70 5.94 -11.24
C ILE A 100 19.80 6.31 -12.25
N PHE A 101 19.51 6.19 -13.55
CA PHE A 101 20.45 6.53 -14.60
C PHE A 101 20.81 8.02 -14.62
N VAL A 102 19.82 8.91 -14.50
CA VAL A 102 20.04 10.35 -14.40
C VAL A 102 20.83 10.70 -13.15
N LEU A 103 20.51 10.08 -12.01
CA LEU A 103 21.19 10.32 -10.76
C LEU A 103 22.65 9.85 -10.82
N PHE A 104 22.90 8.72 -11.48
CA PHE A 104 24.25 8.23 -11.76
C PHE A 104 25.04 9.20 -12.64
N ILE A 105 24.45 9.68 -13.74
CA ILE A 105 25.08 10.69 -14.60
C ILE A 105 25.40 11.96 -13.79
N ASN A 106 24.46 12.44 -12.98
CA ASN A 106 24.69 13.61 -12.13
C ASN A 106 25.84 13.39 -11.14
N VAL A 107 25.92 12.21 -10.52
CA VAL A 107 27.04 11.84 -9.66
C VAL A 107 28.35 11.85 -10.45
N CYS A 108 28.40 11.29 -11.67
CA CYS A 108 29.59 11.35 -12.51
C CYS A 108 29.98 12.80 -12.86
N ILE A 109 29.00 13.64 -13.25
CA ILE A 109 29.23 15.06 -13.56
C ILE A 109 29.75 15.81 -12.35
N ALA A 110 29.31 15.49 -11.13
CA ALA A 110 29.81 16.11 -9.91
C ALA A 110 31.18 15.54 -9.46
N ALA A 111 31.40 14.24 -9.65
CA ALA A 111 32.61 13.53 -9.25
C ALA A 111 33.81 13.88 -10.14
N LEU A 112 33.63 13.97 -11.45
CA LEU A 112 34.72 14.30 -12.38
C LEU A 112 35.44 15.63 -12.05
N PRO A 113 34.75 16.77 -11.85
CA PRO A 113 35.41 18.03 -11.50
C PRO A 113 35.98 18.01 -10.09
N THR A 114 35.34 17.34 -9.12
CA THR A 114 35.91 17.21 -7.77
C THR A 114 37.19 16.38 -7.79
N ILE A 115 37.22 15.26 -8.50
CA ILE A 115 38.42 14.45 -8.68
C ILE A 115 39.48 15.23 -9.45
N ALA A 116 39.12 15.95 -10.52
CA ALA A 116 40.05 16.75 -11.30
C ALA A 116 40.66 17.90 -10.48
N LEU A 117 39.85 18.63 -9.73
CA LEU A 117 40.31 19.70 -8.82
C LEU A 117 41.20 19.13 -7.71
N PHE A 118 40.78 18.03 -7.09
CA PHE A 118 41.55 17.36 -6.04
C PHE A 118 42.89 16.85 -6.57
N SER A 119 42.90 16.25 -7.76
CA SER A 119 44.10 15.79 -8.45
C SER A 119 45.02 16.96 -8.81
N ALA A 120 44.49 18.01 -9.45
CA ALA A 120 45.26 19.19 -9.82
C ALA A 120 45.88 19.88 -8.60
N TYR A 121 45.10 20.06 -7.52
CA TYR A 121 45.58 20.60 -6.26
C TYR A 121 46.71 19.74 -5.68
N SER A 122 46.53 18.42 -5.66
CA SER A 122 47.53 17.48 -5.14
C SER A 122 48.84 17.54 -5.94
N VAL A 123 48.76 17.61 -7.28
CA VAL A 123 49.94 17.72 -8.16
C VAL A 123 50.65 19.06 -7.97
N ILE A 124 49.92 20.18 -7.93
CA ILE A 124 50.51 21.51 -7.71
C ILE A 124 51.21 21.55 -6.35
N ARG A 125 50.55 21.07 -5.29
CA ARG A 125 51.11 21.04 -3.94
C ARG A 125 52.35 20.15 -3.86
N PHE A 126 52.30 18.96 -4.48
CA PHE A 126 53.45 18.07 -4.57
C PHE A 126 54.64 18.73 -5.30
N PHE A 127 54.38 19.43 -6.40
CA PHE A 127 55.41 20.14 -7.16
C PHE A 127 56.04 21.28 -6.35
N VAL A 128 55.23 22.05 -5.62
CA VAL A 128 55.70 23.11 -4.72
C VAL A 128 56.59 22.54 -3.61
N LEU A 129 56.15 21.49 -2.91
CA LEU A 129 56.93 20.85 -1.83
C LEU A 129 58.23 20.21 -2.33
N THR A 130 58.19 19.57 -3.50
CA THR A 130 59.39 18.95 -4.10
C THR A 130 60.40 20.01 -4.51
N ARG A 131 59.94 21.17 -4.99
CA ARG A 131 60.84 22.28 -5.38
C ARG A 131 61.45 23.00 -4.17
N SER A 132 60.73 23.12 -3.05
CA SER A 132 61.25 23.77 -1.84
C SER A 132 62.16 22.87 -1.01
N SER A 133 61.86 21.57 -0.93
CA SER A 133 62.43 20.67 0.09
C SER A 133 63.05 19.39 -0.51
N GLY A 134 63.06 19.24 -1.84
CA GLY A 134 63.66 18.09 -2.53
C GLY A 134 63.00 16.75 -2.14
N ARG A 135 63.83 15.73 -1.84
CA ARG A 135 63.35 14.38 -1.46
C ARG A 135 62.61 14.34 -0.12
N ALA A 136 62.88 15.28 0.78
CA ALA A 136 62.19 15.36 2.08
C ALA A 136 60.72 15.82 1.91
N GLY A 137 60.45 16.73 0.97
CA GLY A 137 59.09 17.22 0.70
C GLY A 137 58.13 16.16 0.16
N ALA A 138 58.64 15.14 -0.55
CA ALA A 138 57.81 14.02 -0.99
C ALA A 138 57.36 13.12 0.18
N ALA A 139 58.23 12.91 1.18
CA ALA A 139 57.89 12.13 2.37
C ALA A 139 56.87 12.87 3.25
N GLU A 140 57.05 14.19 3.38
CA GLU A 140 56.14 15.07 4.14
C GLU A 140 54.74 15.15 3.50
N TRP A 141 54.65 15.23 2.17
CA TRP A 141 53.36 15.17 1.46
C TRP A 141 52.61 13.84 1.67
N ILE A 142 53.31 12.71 1.71
CA ILE A 142 52.70 11.39 1.95
C ILE A 142 52.13 11.33 3.37
N ASP A 143 52.88 11.83 4.36
CA ASP A 143 52.45 11.80 5.76
C ASP A 143 51.24 12.72 6.00
N GLU A 144 51.24 13.91 5.39
CA GLU A 144 50.08 14.83 5.38
C GLU A 144 48.85 14.20 4.70
N THR A 145 49.02 13.53 3.56
CA THR A 145 47.91 12.91 2.83
C THR A 145 47.33 11.73 3.63
N LYS A 146 48.20 10.93 4.24
CA LYS A 146 47.81 9.79 5.07
C LYS A 146 47.06 10.26 6.32
N THR A 147 47.52 11.31 6.98
CA THR A 147 46.84 11.89 8.15
C THR A 147 45.51 12.53 7.77
N PHE A 148 45.38 13.16 6.60
CA PHE A 148 44.10 13.69 6.12
C PHE A 148 43.04 12.59 5.92
N PHE A 149 43.42 11.45 5.34
CA PHE A 149 42.50 10.32 5.12
C PHE A 149 42.16 9.57 6.41
N LEU A 150 43.13 9.33 7.30
CA LEU A 150 42.85 8.65 8.59
C LEU A 150 42.07 9.52 9.57
N ASN A 151 42.30 10.84 9.58
CA ASN A 151 41.65 11.73 10.54
C ASN A 151 40.26 12.21 10.09
N SER A 152 39.91 12.07 8.80
CA SER A 152 38.58 12.41 8.29
C SER A 152 37.46 11.48 8.79
N GLY A 153 37.79 10.29 9.31
CA GLY A 153 36.80 9.31 9.80
C GLY A 153 36.47 9.42 11.29
N SER A 154 37.20 10.24 12.07
CA SER A 154 37.12 10.22 13.53
C SER A 154 36.83 11.61 14.11
N LYS A 155 35.76 12.26 13.66
CA LYS A 155 35.12 13.29 14.49
C LYS A 155 34.16 12.59 15.45
N LYS A 156 34.70 11.97 16.51
CA LYS A 156 33.90 11.77 17.72
C LYS A 156 33.48 13.17 18.20
N PRO A 157 32.18 13.47 18.35
CA PRO A 157 31.78 14.71 19.00
C PRO A 157 32.42 14.71 20.40
N PRO A 158 32.88 15.87 20.90
CA PRO A 158 33.36 15.96 22.27
C PRO A 158 32.23 15.53 23.19
N VAL A 159 32.37 14.33 23.74
CA VAL A 159 31.64 13.92 24.95
C VAL A 159 32.06 14.95 25.98
N LYS A 160 31.11 15.82 26.35
CA LYS A 160 31.24 16.62 27.56
C LYS A 160 31.32 15.61 28.71
N GLU A 161 32.52 15.34 29.16
CA GLU A 161 32.77 14.85 30.51
C GLU A 161 32.45 16.02 31.44
N ASP A 162 31.17 16.18 31.75
CA ASP A 162 30.74 16.95 32.90
C ASP A 162 30.76 16.00 34.10
N ASP A 163 31.81 16.22 34.88
CA ASP A 163 32.22 15.62 36.14
C ASP A 163 31.10 15.63 37.21
N ASP A 164 31.18 14.64 38.09
CA ASP A 164 30.23 14.24 39.12
C ASP A 164 29.75 15.37 40.05
N THR A 165 28.45 15.44 40.33
CA THR A 165 27.93 15.90 41.65
C THR A 165 26.54 15.30 41.93
N THR A 166 26.56 14.22 42.72
CA THR A 166 25.60 13.82 43.78
C THR A 166 24.09 13.69 43.49
N SER A 167 23.62 12.46 43.74
CA SER A 167 22.28 12.04 44.13
C SER A 167 21.45 13.08 44.90
N ASN A 168 20.23 13.35 44.43
CA ASN A 168 19.03 13.39 45.27
C ASN A 168 17.76 13.23 44.44
N ALA A 169 16.97 12.23 44.81
CA ALA A 169 15.62 12.02 44.34
C ALA A 169 14.72 13.18 44.80
N SER A 170 14.02 13.84 43.87
CA SER A 170 12.83 14.60 44.19
C SER A 170 11.97 14.85 42.96
N ALA A 171 10.75 14.30 43.02
CA ALA A 171 9.51 14.81 42.47
C ALA A 171 9.51 15.54 41.11
N GLY A 172 8.99 14.82 40.12
CA GLY A 172 8.06 15.26 39.07
C GLY A 172 7.94 16.75 38.74
N SER A 173 8.24 17.07 37.48
CA SER A 173 7.45 18.03 36.71
C SER A 173 7.75 17.83 35.22
N ILE A 174 7.01 16.92 34.60
CA ILE A 174 6.96 16.80 33.14
C ILE A 174 6.09 17.95 32.61
N VAL A 175 6.73 18.95 32.00
CA VAL A 175 6.02 20.01 31.27
C VAL A 175 5.64 19.44 29.91
N VAL A 176 4.42 18.92 29.84
CA VAL A 176 3.73 18.61 28.59
C VAL A 176 3.46 19.94 27.88
N VAL A 177 4.11 20.16 26.74
CA VAL A 177 3.76 21.24 25.82
C VAL A 177 2.46 20.84 25.14
N ASP A 178 1.38 21.42 25.65
CA ASP A 178 0.02 21.40 25.11
C ASP A 178 0.01 22.21 23.80
N ASN A 179 0.01 21.54 22.65
CA ASN A 179 -0.18 22.19 21.35
C ASN A 179 -1.66 22.10 20.98
N LYS A 180 -2.40 23.09 21.45
CA LYS A 180 -3.84 23.24 21.28
C LYS A 180 -4.19 23.57 19.83
N GLU A 181 -5.19 22.86 19.33
CA GLU A 181 -5.88 23.04 18.06
C GLU A 181 -6.32 24.49 17.84
N HIS A 182 -6.10 24.98 16.61
CA HIS A 182 -6.95 25.98 16.01
C HIS A 182 -7.79 25.31 14.91
N GLU A 183 -8.96 24.87 15.35
CA GLU A 183 -10.18 24.75 14.58
C GLU A 183 -10.49 26.10 13.90
N ASN A 184 -10.60 26.11 12.57
CA ASN A 184 -11.43 27.06 11.87
C ASN A 184 -12.14 26.39 10.71
N VAL A 185 -13.41 26.16 10.97
CA VAL A 185 -14.50 25.79 10.08
C VAL A 185 -14.67 26.85 8.99
N ALA A 186 -14.74 26.42 7.73
CA ALA A 186 -15.53 27.11 6.71
C ALA A 186 -16.09 26.08 5.71
N THR A 187 -17.26 25.56 6.07
CA THR A 187 -18.22 24.96 5.15
C THR A 187 -18.76 26.05 4.21
N SER A 188 -18.66 25.89 2.89
CA SER A 188 -19.52 26.62 1.95
C SER A 188 -19.87 25.76 0.73
N SER A 189 -21.10 25.24 0.76
CA SER A 189 -22.08 25.22 -0.33
C SER A 189 -21.69 24.73 -1.75
N ASN A 190 -22.06 23.49 -2.06
CA ASN A 190 -23.12 23.06 -3.01
C ASN A 190 -23.10 23.59 -4.49
N PRO A 191 -23.97 23.11 -5.41
CA PRO A 191 -23.55 22.46 -6.65
C PRO A 191 -24.04 23.19 -7.91
N GLU A 192 -23.15 23.49 -8.87
CA GLU A 192 -23.61 24.09 -10.13
C GLU A 192 -23.84 23.03 -11.21
N LYS A 193 -25.13 22.72 -11.37
CA LYS A 193 -25.76 22.12 -12.54
C LYS A 193 -25.91 23.20 -13.62
N SER A 194 -25.34 22.97 -14.80
CA SER A 194 -25.77 23.58 -16.08
C SER A 194 -25.39 22.56 -17.17
N ASP A 195 -26.30 21.80 -17.76
CA ASP A 195 -27.45 22.15 -18.61
C ASP A 195 -27.06 22.65 -20.02
N ASN A 196 -27.78 22.09 -21.00
CA ASN A 196 -27.81 22.33 -22.45
C ASN A 196 -26.70 21.63 -23.27
N GLY A 197 -26.95 20.66 -24.15
CA GLY A 197 -28.09 20.46 -25.06
C GLY A 197 -27.75 21.04 -26.44
N VAL A 198 -27.69 20.22 -27.50
CA VAL A 198 -27.72 20.55 -28.96
C VAL A 198 -27.40 19.25 -29.74
N THR A 199 -28.43 18.50 -30.18
CA THR A 199 -29.14 18.48 -31.49
C THR A 199 -28.42 17.76 -32.65
N VAL A 200 -29.03 16.63 -33.05
CA VAL A 200 -29.49 16.23 -34.40
C VAL A 200 -28.70 16.72 -35.62
N LYS A 201 -28.17 15.74 -36.38
CA LYS A 201 -28.21 15.54 -37.86
C LYS A 201 -27.99 14.03 -38.06
N GLU A 202 -28.84 13.17 -38.64
CA GLU A 202 -29.64 13.19 -39.87
C GLU A 202 -28.92 13.86 -41.05
N GLU A 203 -28.22 13.06 -41.86
CA GLU A 203 -28.03 13.22 -43.31
C GLU A 203 -27.45 11.92 -43.91
N ASP A 204 -28.23 11.39 -44.86
CA ASP A 204 -28.00 10.41 -45.96
C ASP A 204 -27.58 8.95 -45.72
#